data_AF-V4RGK0-F1
#
_entry.id   AF-V4RGK0-F1
#
_cell.length_a   1.000
_cell.length_b   1.000
_cell.length_c   1.000
_cell.angle_alpha   90.00
_cell.angle_beta   90.00
_cell.angle_gamma   90.00
#
_symmetry.space_group_name_H-M   'P 1'
#
loop_
_entity.id
_entity.type
_entity.pdbx_description
1 polymer ?
#
loop_
_entity_poly.entity_id
_entity_poly.type
_entity_poly.pdbx_seq_one_letter_code
_entity_poly.pdbx_strand_id
1 'polypeptide(L)' 'MALSSKFLLFCFLLLFISPSIAKTSFRPKALVLPVTKDGSTLQYLTQIKQRTPLVPVKLTL' A
#
# COMPACT_ATOMS: atom_id res chain seq x y z
N MET A 1 14.04 -19.03 47.03
CA MET A 1 15.03 -18.37 46.14
C MET A 1 14.91 -18.78 44.67
N ALA A 2 14.83 -20.08 44.32
CA ALA A 2 14.76 -20.52 42.92
C ALA A 2 13.58 -19.94 42.09
N LEU A 3 12.39 -19.82 42.67
CA LEU A 3 11.22 -19.26 41.99
C LEU A 3 11.40 -17.77 41.60
N SER A 4 12.05 -16.99 42.47
CA SER A 4 12.38 -15.58 42.24
C SER A 4 13.40 -15.41 41.10
N SER A 5 14.41 -16.31 41.02
CA SER A 5 15.37 -16.28 39.91
C SER A 5 14.75 -16.59 38.55
N LYS A 6 13.82 -17.56 38.49
CA LYS A 6 13.08 -17.91 37.27
C LYS A 6 12.14 -16.78 36.83
N PHE A 7 11.53 -16.09 37.79
CA PHE A 7 10.69 -14.92 37.53
C PHE A 7 11.50 -13.75 36.95
N LEU A 8 12.67 -13.45 37.53
CA LEU A 8 13.56 -12.40 37.01
C LEU A 8 14.08 -12.73 35.60
N LEU A 9 14.45 -14.00 35.36
CA LEU A 9 14.82 -14.47 34.02
C LEU A 9 13.68 -14.24 33.03
N PHE A 10 12.45 -14.63 33.39
CA PHE A 10 11.27 -14.43 32.54
C PHE A 10 11.04 -12.95 32.22
N CYS A 11 11.14 -12.06 33.22
CA CYS A 11 11.05 -10.60 33.00
C CYS A 11 12.15 -10.10 32.04
N PHE A 12 13.36 -10.63 32.12
CA PHE A 12 14.47 -10.25 31.24
C PHE A 12 14.24 -10.71 29.79
N LEU A 13 13.63 -11.88 29.58
CA LEU A 13 13.25 -12.34 28.24
C LEU A 13 12.18 -11.45 27.58
N LEU A 14 11.27 -10.86 28.36
CA LEU A 14 10.25 -9.96 27.84
C LEU A 14 10.83 -8.65 27.26
N LEU A 15 12.03 -8.24 27.68
CA LEU A 15 12.71 -7.05 27.16
C LEU A 15 13.13 -7.18 25.69
N PHE A 16 13.24 -8.42 25.18
CA PHE A 16 13.57 -8.69 23.77
C PHE A 16 12.33 -8.69 22.86
N ILE A 17 11.12 -8.60 23.43
CA ILE A 17 9.88 -8.54 22.67
C ILE A 17 9.59 -7.06 22.37
N SER A 18 10.21 -6.55 21.30
CA SER A 18 9.87 -5.22 20.78
C SER A 18 8.71 -5.32 19.79
N PRO A 19 7.58 -4.61 19.99
CA PRO A 19 6.52 -4.58 19.00
C PRO A 19 7.00 -3.81 17.77
N SER A 20 7.05 -4.47 16.61
CA SER A 20 7.30 -3.77 15.34
C SER A 20 6.00 -3.12 14.85
N ILE A 21 5.99 -1.80 14.69
CA ILE A 21 4.92 -1.09 14.01
C ILE A 21 5.30 -1.02 12.53
N ALA A 22 4.87 -2.01 11.74
CA ALA A 22 5.07 -1.99 10.31
C ALA A 22 4.23 -0.86 9.70
N LYS A 23 4.89 0.05 8.96
CA LYS A 23 4.17 1.06 8.16
C LYS A 23 3.41 0.34 7.05
N THR A 24 2.09 0.46 7.05
CA THR A 24 1.27 -0.05 5.97
C THR A 24 1.35 0.89 4.77
N SER A 25 1.32 0.33 3.56
CA SER A 25 1.22 1.12 2.34
C SER A 25 -0.13 1.82 2.28
N PHE A 26 -0.16 3.09 1.85
CA PHE A 26 -1.43 3.74 1.51
C PHE A 26 -2.15 2.98 0.40
N ARG A 27 -3.41 2.63 0.62
CA ARG A 27 -4.27 1.93 -0.35
C ARG A 27 -5.58 2.70 -0.47
N PRO A 28 -5.78 3.49 -1.54
CA PRO A 28 -7.02 4.23 -1.71
C PRO A 28 -8.19 3.26 -1.91
N LYS A 29 -9.35 3.55 -1.32
CA LYS A 29 -10.57 2.73 -1.43
C LYS A 29 -11.20 2.78 -2.83
N ALA A 30 -10.98 3.88 -3.56
CA ALA A 30 -11.45 4.08 -4.91
C ALA A 30 -10.50 4.99 -5.69
N LEU A 31 -10.52 4.86 -7.01
CA LEU A 31 -9.84 5.74 -7.95
C LEU A 31 -10.85 6.19 -9.01
N VAL A 32 -10.70 7.41 -9.50
CA VAL A 32 -11.55 7.98 -10.56
C VAL A 32 -10.66 8.30 -11.75
N LEU A 33 -11.07 7.84 -12.93
CA LEU A 33 -10.42 8.15 -14.19
C LEU A 33 -11.37 8.96 -15.08
N PRO A 34 -10.89 10.03 -15.73
CA PRO A 34 -11.70 10.77 -16.68
C PRO A 34 -11.91 9.93 -17.95
N VAL A 35 -13.10 10.03 -18.52
CA VAL A 35 -13.48 9.34 -19.76
C VAL A 35 -14.09 10.37 -20.72
N THR A 36 -13.64 10.35 -21.97
CA THR A 36 -14.14 11.22 -23.03
C THR A 36 -14.59 10.38 -24.22
N LYS A 37 -15.79 10.66 -24.75
CA LYS A 37 -16.26 10.02 -25.98
C LYS A 37 -15.57 10.65 -27.20
N ASP A 38 -14.94 9.84 -28.03
CA ASP A 38 -14.38 10.28 -29.29
C ASP A 38 -15.48 10.36 -30.37
N GLY A 39 -15.58 11.51 -31.03
CA GLY A 39 -16.63 11.76 -32.03
C GLY A 39 -16.42 11.00 -33.34
N SER A 40 -15.16 10.65 -33.66
CA SER A 40 -14.82 10.00 -34.93
C SER A 40 -15.01 8.48 -34.90
N THR A 41 -14.58 7.84 -33.82
CA THR A 41 -14.64 6.38 -33.64
C THR A 41 -15.84 5.94 -32.81
N LEU A 42 -16.56 6.90 -32.19
CA LEU A 42 -17.63 6.66 -31.22
C LEU A 42 -17.18 5.87 -29.98
N GLN A 43 -15.88 5.67 -29.79
CA GLN A 43 -15.29 4.94 -28.66
C GLN A 43 -15.17 5.84 -27.43
N TYR A 44 -15.07 5.22 -26.26
CA TYR A 44 -14.77 5.93 -25.02
C TYR A 44 -13.28 5.82 -24.72
N LEU A 45 -12.63 6.96 -24.56
CA LEU A 45 -11.21 7.05 -24.29
C LEU A 45 -10.97 7.48 -22.85
N THR A 46 -9.93 6.91 -22.23
CA THR A 46 -9.37 7.37 -20.96
C THR A 46 -7.88 7.61 -21.12
N GLN A 47 -7.30 8.35 -20.18
CA GLN A 47 -5.86 8.62 -20.15
C GLN A 47 -5.31 8.23 -18.77
N ILE A 48 -4.31 7.34 -18.77
CA ILE A 48 -3.56 6.97 -17.57
C ILE A 48 -2.12 7.47 -17.67
N LYS A 49 -1.47 7.71 -16.53
CA LYS A 49 -0.04 8.01 -16.48
C LYS A 49 0.70 6.72 -16.17
N GLN A 50 1.57 6.27 -17.07
CA GLN A 50 2.30 5.00 -16.97
C GLN A 50 3.79 5.21 -17.25
N ARG A 51 4.59 4.13 -17.14
CA ARG A 51 6.03 4.06 -17.46
C ARG A 51 6.91 4.84 -16.47
N THR A 52 8.22 4.70 -16.68
CA THR A 52 9.26 5.45 -15.99
C THR A 52 10.26 5.93 -17.05
N PRO A 53 10.41 7.24 -17.29
CA PRO A 53 9.69 8.34 -16.65
C PRO A 53 8.18 8.32 -16.96
N LEU A 54 7.40 9.08 -16.20
CA LEU A 54 5.94 9.06 -16.23
C LEU A 54 5.42 9.71 -17.53
N VAL A 55 4.69 8.93 -18.34
CA VAL A 55 4.17 9.33 -19.66
C VAL A 55 2.67 9.05 -19.74
N PRO A 56 1.85 9.99 -20.28
CA PRO A 56 0.42 9.75 -20.51
C PRO A 56 0.19 8.74 -21.65
N VAL A 57 -0.73 7.80 -21.43
CA VAL A 57 -1.14 6.78 -22.41
C VAL A 57 -2.66 6.82 -22.57
N LYS A 58 -3.12 6.94 -23.82
CA LYS A 58 -4.55 6.88 -24.16
C LYS A 58 -4.99 5.42 -24.33
N LEU A 59 -6.12 5.07 -23.76
CA LEU A 59 -6.71 3.73 -23.82
C LEU A 59 -8.17 3.83 -24.23
N THR A 60 -8.64 2.83 -24.97
CA THR A 60 -10.05 2.62 -25.30
C THR A 60 -10.68 1.74 -24.23
N LEU A 61 -11.91 2.06 -23.81
CA LEU A 61 -12.71 1.22 -22.90
C LEU A 61 -13.38 0.05 -23.62
#